data_AF-A0A7S4AF73-F1
#
_entry.id   AF-A0A7S4AF73-F1
#
_cell.length_a   1.000
_cell.length_b   1.000
_cell.length_c   1.000
_cell.angle_alpha   90.00
_cell.angle_beta   90.00
_cell.angle_gamma   90.00
#
_symmetry.space_group_name_H-M   'P 1'
#
loop_
_entity.id
_entity.type
_entity.pdbx_description
1 polymer ?
#
loop_
_entity_poly.entity_id
_entity_poly.type
_entity_poly.pdbx_seq_one_letter_code
_entity_poly.pdbx_strand_id
1 'polypeptide(L)'
;TTTTTTTTTTAMNHPIDDNYNHNHNYNYNHNHNHNYNHNDNNNSLTYTIAELGNSNYPSSNDSIPNNKNGFNINHSNTINGIHTSNKADWSVDRRKSIKQAMERKKKEDRYPLSEDVYAFLFVAPVLSSSFVFSLYVVALKYIVYSILLSDISYKNYENNDEATSAKFFLIPVAVAMQEDLINCYFFFANIIYCEDSALAISESATRRKLFFSYLLRLIDGLFSLAVNFGVMLASDETLEVFLNFAALSFLQSIDDVFYELVVKGFFGDNMEHMSTVCKKITFKRRASDNNFKICGCLKVTHLDTMLFFGTLLLLLLVYILFTLLINDKLFWPNFLLCRNDTILEAATNTYNCSKWVGPTNDTVADTIVF
;
A
#
# COMPACT_ATOMS: atom_id res chain seq x y z
N THR A 1 -31.54 52.45 33.34
CA THR A 1 -32.51 51.86 32.40
C THR A 1 -32.19 50.39 32.33
N THR A 2 -32.96 49.56 33.04
CA THR A 2 -32.64 48.16 33.31
C THR A 2 -33.72 47.32 32.64
N THR A 3 -33.39 46.69 31.52
CA THR A 3 -34.35 45.92 30.73
C THR A 3 -34.36 44.48 31.23
N THR A 4 -35.48 44.09 31.84
CA THR A 4 -35.74 42.74 32.36
C THR A 4 -36.47 41.98 31.26
N THR A 5 -35.88 40.90 30.75
CA THR A 5 -36.51 40.04 29.74
C THR A 5 -37.01 38.76 30.42
N THR A 6 -38.33 38.65 30.53
CA THR A 6 -39.06 37.52 31.10
C THR A 6 -39.26 36.46 30.04
N THR A 7 -38.71 35.25 30.23
CA THR A 7 -38.89 34.12 29.30
C THR A 7 -39.95 33.17 29.87
N THR A 8 -41.12 33.17 29.25
CA THR A 8 -42.26 32.30 29.57
C THR A 8 -42.01 30.90 29.06
N THR A 9 -41.96 29.91 29.96
CA THR A 9 -41.81 28.48 29.64
C THR A 9 -43.20 27.87 29.46
N THR A 10 -43.61 27.64 28.21
CA THR A 10 -44.84 26.91 27.90
C THR A 10 -44.52 25.42 27.81
N ALA A 11 -44.98 24.65 28.80
CA ALA A 11 -44.92 23.20 28.81
C ALA A 11 -45.89 22.62 27.76
N MET A 12 -45.35 21.92 26.75
CA MET A 12 -46.14 21.05 25.88
C MET A 12 -46.08 19.62 26.44
N ASN A 13 -47.22 19.16 26.94
CA ASN A 13 -47.49 17.76 27.24
C ASN A 13 -47.58 16.98 25.93
N HIS A 14 -46.70 15.99 25.75
CA HIS A 14 -46.83 14.96 24.72
C HIS A 14 -47.31 13.66 25.39
N PRO A 15 -48.38 13.01 24.88
CA PRO A 15 -48.81 11.73 25.41
C PRO A 15 -47.83 10.63 24.98
N ILE A 16 -47.42 9.85 25.97
CA ILE A 16 -46.68 8.60 25.83
C ILE A 16 -47.71 7.54 25.46
N ASP A 17 -47.71 7.11 24.20
CA ASP A 17 -48.31 5.84 23.80
C ASP A 17 -47.24 4.76 23.89
N ASP A 18 -47.43 3.90 24.88
CA ASP A 18 -46.71 2.66 25.07
C ASP A 18 -46.98 1.68 23.91
N ASN A 19 -46.05 0.73 23.78
CA ASN A 19 -46.27 -0.63 23.27
C ASN A 19 -45.90 -0.91 21.80
N TYR A 20 -44.60 -1.07 21.53
CA TYR A 20 -44.12 -1.97 20.48
C TYR A 20 -43.03 -2.89 21.03
N ASN A 21 -43.47 -4.01 21.59
CA ASN A 21 -42.63 -5.13 21.99
C ASN A 21 -42.33 -6.01 20.76
N HIS A 22 -41.28 -5.69 20.00
CA HIS A 22 -40.76 -6.57 18.95
C HIS A 22 -39.62 -7.42 19.51
N ASN A 23 -40.01 -8.55 20.09
CA ASN A 23 -39.11 -9.59 20.55
C ASN A 23 -38.58 -10.37 19.34
N HIS A 24 -37.53 -9.85 18.68
CA HIS A 24 -36.76 -10.63 17.70
C HIS A 24 -35.71 -11.47 18.43
N ASN A 25 -36.14 -12.67 18.81
CA ASN A 25 -35.28 -13.73 19.33
C ASN A 25 -34.39 -14.26 18.18
N TYR A 26 -33.26 -13.61 17.93
CA TYR A 26 -32.20 -14.17 17.09
C TYR A 26 -31.47 -15.24 17.89
N ASN A 27 -31.94 -16.48 17.73
CA ASN A 27 -31.26 -17.66 18.23
C ASN A 27 -29.97 -17.88 17.42
N TYR A 28 -28.89 -17.19 17.82
CA TYR A 28 -27.54 -17.45 17.35
C TYR A 28 -27.07 -18.78 17.96
N ASN A 29 -27.30 -19.87 17.22
CA ASN A 29 -26.76 -21.17 17.55
C ASN A 29 -25.25 -21.18 17.24
N HIS A 30 -24.46 -20.75 18.22
CA HIS A 30 -23.01 -20.73 18.15
C HIS A 30 -22.46 -22.14 18.42
N ASN A 31 -22.52 -23.03 17.43
CA ASN A 31 -21.92 -24.35 17.51
C ASN A 31 -20.44 -24.28 17.08
N HIS A 32 -19.58 -23.75 17.95
CA HIS A 32 -18.12 -23.85 17.81
C HIS A 32 -17.66 -25.23 18.30
N ASN A 33 -17.64 -26.20 17.39
CA ASN A 33 -16.95 -27.46 17.63
C ASN A 33 -15.47 -27.31 17.21
N HIS A 34 -14.67 -26.68 18.07
CA HIS A 34 -13.22 -26.65 17.93
C HIS A 34 -12.64 -27.97 18.44
N ASN A 35 -12.55 -28.96 17.54
CA ASN A 35 -11.75 -30.16 17.77
C ASN A 35 -10.30 -29.87 17.36
N TYR A 36 -9.52 -29.27 18.27
CA TYR A 36 -8.07 -29.17 18.13
C TYR A 36 -7.46 -30.53 18.49
N ASN A 37 -7.12 -31.31 17.46
CA ASN A 37 -6.32 -32.52 17.61
C ASN A 37 -4.84 -32.09 17.68
N HIS A 38 -4.33 -31.90 18.89
CA HIS A 38 -2.91 -31.70 19.18
C HIS A 38 -2.22 -33.05 19.00
N ASN A 39 -1.53 -33.25 17.88
CA ASN A 39 -0.65 -34.39 17.68
C ASN A 39 0.78 -33.85 17.58
N ASP A 40 1.42 -33.73 18.75
CA ASP A 40 2.84 -33.48 18.85
C ASP A 40 3.59 -34.73 18.39
N ASN A 41 4.35 -34.60 17.31
CA ASN A 41 5.46 -35.51 17.06
C ASN A 41 6.63 -34.76 16.41
N ASN A 42 7.73 -34.81 17.14
CA ASN A 42 9.07 -34.41 16.80
C ASN A 42 9.48 -34.77 15.37
N ASN A 43 10.14 -33.86 14.65
CA ASN A 43 11.45 -34.13 14.03
C ASN A 43 12.06 -32.91 13.33
N SER A 44 13.28 -32.59 13.78
CA SER A 44 14.48 -32.26 13.00
C SER A 44 14.45 -31.14 11.95
N LEU A 45 15.16 -30.07 12.30
CA LEU A 45 15.74 -29.04 11.43
C LEU A 45 16.47 -29.64 10.21
N THR A 46 15.99 -29.31 9.00
CA THR A 46 16.84 -29.18 7.80
C THR A 46 16.14 -28.22 6.83
N TYR A 47 16.66 -27.00 6.68
CA TYR A 47 16.18 -26.05 5.68
C TYR A 47 16.88 -26.30 4.36
N THR A 48 16.12 -26.73 3.35
CA THR A 48 16.56 -26.77 1.95
C THR A 48 15.70 -25.78 1.16
N ILE A 49 16.37 -24.83 0.52
CA ILE A 49 15.82 -23.85 -0.41
C ILE A 49 15.51 -24.56 -1.73
N ALA A 50 14.23 -24.59 -2.12
CA ALA A 50 13.70 -24.52 -3.49
C ALA A 50 12.31 -25.19 -3.55
N GLU A 51 11.25 -24.42 -3.83
CA GLU A 51 10.20 -24.82 -4.79
C GLU A 51 9.15 -23.71 -4.94
N LEU A 52 9.26 -23.01 -6.07
CA LEU A 52 8.16 -22.27 -6.69
C LEU A 52 7.16 -23.28 -7.26
N GLY A 53 5.92 -23.19 -6.82
CA GLY A 53 4.75 -23.57 -7.62
C GLY A 53 4.19 -24.97 -7.42
N ASN A 54 3.26 -25.12 -6.47
CA ASN A 54 2.18 -26.09 -6.63
C ASN A 54 0.92 -25.62 -5.86
N SER A 55 0.07 -24.80 -6.51
CA SER A 55 -1.25 -24.49 -5.96
C SER A 55 -2.23 -25.61 -6.33
N ASN A 56 -2.47 -26.49 -5.35
CA ASN A 56 -3.59 -27.42 -5.37
C ASN A 56 -4.90 -26.62 -5.31
N TYR A 57 -5.59 -26.50 -6.45
CA TYR A 57 -6.98 -26.06 -6.49
C TYR A 57 -7.88 -27.18 -5.94
N PRO A 58 -8.80 -26.91 -5.00
CA PRO A 58 -9.82 -27.87 -4.64
C PRO A 58 -10.76 -28.06 -5.83
N SER A 59 -10.81 -29.29 -6.34
CA SER A 59 -11.79 -29.73 -7.33
C SER A 59 -13.16 -29.76 -6.66
N SER A 60 -14.00 -28.77 -6.97
CA SER A 60 -15.42 -28.78 -6.63
C SER A 60 -16.11 -29.86 -7.46
N ASN A 61 -16.25 -31.04 -6.86
CA ASN A 61 -17.12 -32.11 -7.34
C ASN A 61 -18.58 -31.69 -7.12
N ASP A 62 -19.16 -30.98 -8.08
CA ASP A 62 -20.61 -30.85 -8.18
C ASP A 62 -21.20 -32.22 -8.55
N SER A 63 -21.76 -32.87 -7.53
CA SER A 63 -22.47 -34.13 -7.63
C SER A 63 -23.76 -33.96 -8.44
N ILE A 64 -23.74 -34.43 -9.69
CA ILE A 64 -24.93 -34.68 -10.51
C ILE A 64 -25.72 -35.84 -9.87
N PRO A 65 -27.05 -35.72 -9.64
CA PRO A 65 -27.82 -36.80 -9.04
C PRO A 65 -27.93 -38.00 -10.00
N ASN A 66 -27.43 -39.14 -9.53
CA ASN A 66 -27.49 -40.44 -10.19
C ASN A 66 -28.95 -40.92 -10.31
N ASN A 67 -29.50 -40.89 -11.53
CA ASN A 67 -30.68 -41.65 -11.90
C ASN A 67 -30.27 -43.12 -12.12
N LYS A 68 -30.53 -43.96 -11.10
CA LYS A 68 -30.35 -45.42 -11.17
C LYS A 68 -31.41 -46.02 -12.08
N ASN A 69 -31.08 -46.24 -13.34
CA ASN A 69 -31.70 -47.29 -14.15
C ASN A 69 -30.60 -48.23 -14.64
N GLY A 70 -30.66 -49.46 -14.18
CA GLY A 70 -29.70 -50.51 -14.48
C GLY A 70 -29.70 -50.88 -15.94
N PHE A 71 -28.52 -50.85 -16.56
CA PHE A 71 -28.24 -51.56 -17.79
C PHE A 71 -26.90 -52.27 -17.61
N ASN A 72 -26.97 -53.59 -17.42
CA ASN A 72 -25.84 -54.47 -17.17
C ASN A 72 -25.23 -54.85 -18.52
N ILE A 73 -24.09 -54.24 -18.90
CA ILE A 73 -23.29 -54.67 -20.04
C ILE A 73 -22.00 -55.29 -19.50
N ASN A 74 -21.97 -56.61 -19.49
CA ASN A 74 -20.73 -57.38 -19.44
C ASN A 74 -19.98 -57.17 -20.75
N HIS A 75 -18.93 -56.35 -20.75
CA HIS A 75 -17.95 -56.35 -21.83
C HIS A 75 -16.54 -56.53 -21.26
N SER A 76 -16.12 -57.78 -21.18
CA SER A 76 -14.72 -58.18 -21.21
C SER A 76 -14.14 -57.81 -22.58
N ASN A 77 -13.22 -56.85 -22.63
CA ASN A 77 -12.36 -56.61 -23.79
C ASN A 77 -11.05 -55.91 -23.37
N THR A 78 -9.98 -56.70 -23.41
CA THR A 78 -8.65 -56.38 -23.94
C THR A 78 -8.09 -54.98 -23.67
N ILE A 79 -7.24 -54.89 -22.65
CA ILE A 79 -6.31 -53.78 -22.41
C ILE A 79 -5.20 -53.87 -23.47
N ASN A 80 -5.44 -53.32 -24.66
CA ASN A 80 -4.39 -52.99 -25.62
C ASN A 80 -4.03 -51.52 -25.44
N GLY A 81 -2.73 -51.27 -25.26
CA GLY A 81 -2.15 -50.00 -24.83
C GLY A 81 -2.68 -48.76 -25.55
N ILE A 82 -3.51 -47.99 -24.85
CA ILE A 82 -3.79 -46.61 -25.19
C ILE A 82 -2.58 -45.81 -24.69
N HIS A 83 -1.60 -45.59 -25.58
CA HIS A 83 -0.68 -44.47 -25.44
C HIS A 83 -1.53 -43.19 -25.50
N THR A 84 -2.06 -42.78 -24.34
CA THR A 84 -2.63 -41.44 -24.16
C THR A 84 -1.47 -40.46 -24.23
N SER A 85 -1.08 -40.12 -25.46
CA SER A 85 -0.37 -38.88 -25.73
C SER A 85 -1.30 -37.76 -25.28
N ASN A 86 -1.19 -37.38 -24.00
CA ASN A 86 -1.81 -36.22 -23.36
C ASN A 86 -1.23 -34.93 -23.96
N LYS A 87 -1.28 -34.78 -25.28
CA LYS A 87 -1.11 -33.48 -25.91
C LYS A 87 -2.36 -32.70 -25.57
N ALA A 88 -2.19 -31.70 -24.72
CA ALA A 88 -3.26 -30.78 -24.37
C ALA A 88 -3.93 -30.30 -25.66
N ASP A 89 -5.20 -30.66 -25.87
CA ASP A 89 -5.98 -30.14 -26.98
C ASP A 89 -6.13 -28.62 -26.77
N TRP A 90 -5.52 -27.83 -27.64
CA TRP A 90 -5.59 -26.36 -27.63
C TRP A 90 -6.53 -25.83 -28.71
N SER A 91 -7.54 -26.62 -29.08
CA SER A 91 -8.60 -26.25 -30.01
C SER A 91 -9.20 -24.87 -29.72
N VAL A 92 -9.66 -24.21 -30.78
CA VAL A 92 -10.29 -22.88 -30.72
C VAL A 92 -11.48 -22.88 -29.74
N ASP A 93 -12.21 -23.98 -29.67
CA ASP A 93 -13.36 -24.13 -28.80
C ASP A 93 -12.97 -24.18 -27.32
N ARG A 94 -11.85 -24.85 -26.98
CA ARG A 94 -11.31 -24.83 -25.61
C ARG A 94 -10.89 -23.43 -25.18
N ARG A 95 -10.30 -22.63 -26.08
CA ARG A 95 -9.94 -21.23 -25.75
C ARG A 95 -11.18 -20.39 -25.47
N LYS A 96 -12.26 -20.58 -26.25
CA LYS A 96 -13.54 -19.90 -26.02
C LYS A 96 -14.18 -20.33 -24.69
N SER A 97 -14.19 -21.62 -24.38
CA SER A 97 -14.77 -22.11 -23.13
C SER A 97 -13.97 -21.65 -21.90
N ILE A 98 -12.64 -21.66 -21.96
CA ILE A 98 -11.78 -21.11 -20.90
C ILE A 98 -12.03 -19.61 -20.72
N LYS A 99 -12.17 -18.85 -21.82
CA LYS A 99 -12.48 -17.42 -21.75
C LYS A 99 -13.84 -17.15 -21.10
N GLN A 100 -14.87 -17.88 -21.50
CA GLN A 100 -16.22 -17.79 -20.90
C GLN A 100 -16.20 -18.18 -19.42
N ALA A 101 -15.47 -19.24 -19.04
CA ALA A 101 -15.33 -19.66 -17.66
C ALA A 101 -14.62 -18.58 -16.81
N MET A 102 -13.55 -17.97 -17.33
CA MET A 102 -12.86 -16.85 -16.66
C MET A 102 -13.74 -15.60 -16.54
N GLU A 103 -14.53 -15.27 -17.57
CA GLU A 103 -15.47 -14.14 -17.54
C GLU A 103 -16.59 -14.39 -16.53
N ARG A 104 -17.13 -15.60 -16.49
CA ARG A 104 -18.15 -16.00 -15.50
C ARG A 104 -17.58 -15.90 -14.09
N LYS A 105 -16.39 -16.47 -13.85
CA LYS A 105 -15.69 -16.35 -12.56
C LYS A 105 -15.47 -14.90 -12.15
N LYS A 106 -15.00 -14.04 -13.08
CA LYS A 106 -14.82 -12.60 -12.80
C LYS A 106 -16.15 -11.88 -12.46
N LYS A 107 -17.28 -12.31 -13.03
CA LYS A 107 -18.61 -11.75 -12.72
C LYS A 107 -19.14 -12.24 -11.37
N GLU A 108 -18.75 -13.44 -10.95
CA GLU A 108 -19.11 -14.06 -9.67
C GLU A 108 -18.20 -13.58 -8.53
N ASP A 109 -16.93 -13.28 -8.79
CA ASP A 109 -15.96 -12.78 -7.83
C ASP A 109 -16.49 -11.53 -7.08
N ARG A 110 -16.32 -11.55 -5.76
CA ARG A 110 -16.62 -10.45 -4.85
C ARG A 110 -15.38 -10.17 -4.01
N TYR A 111 -15.12 -8.90 -3.75
CA TYR A 111 -14.03 -8.46 -2.88
C TYR A 111 -14.61 -7.89 -1.60
N PRO A 112 -14.18 -8.36 -0.42
CA PRO A 112 -14.60 -7.75 0.84
C PRO A 112 -14.08 -6.31 0.92
N LEU A 113 -14.79 -5.48 1.68
CA LEU A 113 -14.26 -4.19 2.11
C LEU A 113 -13.02 -4.44 2.98
N SER A 114 -11.98 -3.62 2.78
CA SER A 114 -10.76 -3.68 3.59
C SER A 114 -11.08 -3.54 5.08
N GLU A 115 -10.47 -4.36 5.92
CA GLU A 115 -10.72 -4.44 7.36
C GLU A 115 -9.83 -3.47 8.14
N ASP A 116 -10.00 -2.18 7.88
CA ASP A 116 -9.20 -1.11 8.49
C ASP A 116 -10.07 0.08 8.92
N VAL A 117 -9.47 1.05 9.59
CA VAL A 117 -10.18 2.21 10.15
C VAL A 117 -10.89 3.06 9.08
N TYR A 118 -10.40 3.10 7.84
CA TYR A 118 -11.06 3.85 6.78
C TYR A 118 -12.40 3.20 6.37
N ALA A 119 -12.60 1.90 6.62
CA ALA A 119 -13.89 1.25 6.43
C ALA A 119 -15.00 1.96 7.23
N PHE A 120 -14.69 2.44 8.45
CA PHE A 120 -15.64 3.21 9.25
C PHE A 120 -15.98 4.56 8.63
N LEU A 121 -15.01 5.27 8.05
CA LEU A 121 -15.26 6.53 7.33
C LEU A 121 -16.23 6.32 6.16
N PHE A 122 -16.15 5.17 5.49
CA PHE A 122 -17.06 4.81 4.42
C PHE A 122 -18.46 4.42 4.94
N VAL A 123 -18.55 3.51 5.91
CA VAL A 123 -19.81 2.84 6.30
C VAL A 123 -20.60 3.61 7.34
N ALA A 124 -19.93 4.20 8.33
CA ALA A 124 -20.60 4.79 9.50
C ALA A 124 -21.28 6.12 9.15
N PRO A 125 -22.41 6.48 9.79
CA PRO A 125 -23.03 7.80 9.62
C PRO A 125 -22.06 8.93 9.96
N VAL A 126 -22.16 10.06 9.25
CA VAL A 126 -21.31 11.23 9.51
C VAL A 126 -21.56 11.72 10.94
N LEU A 127 -20.49 12.05 11.68
CA LEU A 127 -20.52 12.43 13.10
C LEU A 127 -20.96 11.33 14.09
N SER A 128 -21.13 10.08 13.67
CA SER A 128 -21.24 8.97 14.61
C SER A 128 -19.93 8.76 15.39
N SER A 129 -19.99 8.07 16.53
CA SER A 129 -18.80 7.74 17.32
C SER A 129 -17.74 6.99 16.51
N SER A 130 -18.14 6.00 15.71
CA SER A 130 -17.23 5.26 14.81
C SER A 130 -16.58 6.17 13.77
N PHE A 131 -17.34 7.11 13.20
CA PHE A 131 -16.82 8.06 12.21
C PHE A 131 -15.79 9.01 12.85
N VAL A 132 -16.11 9.61 14.00
CA VAL A 132 -15.21 10.51 14.73
C VAL A 132 -13.95 9.78 15.20
N PHE A 133 -14.09 8.56 15.71
CA PHE A 133 -12.96 7.70 16.07
C PHE A 133 -12.04 7.45 14.88
N SER A 134 -12.60 7.07 13.73
CA SER A 134 -11.78 6.81 12.55
C SER A 134 -11.04 8.06 12.04
N LEU A 135 -11.70 9.22 12.10
CA LEU A 135 -11.07 10.49 11.77
C LEU A 135 -9.93 10.84 12.74
N TYR A 136 -10.10 10.54 14.03
CA TYR A 136 -9.08 10.74 15.05
C TYR A 136 -7.83 9.88 14.78
N VAL A 137 -7.99 8.59 14.47
CA VAL A 137 -6.85 7.70 14.17
C VAL A 137 -6.10 8.15 12.91
N VAL A 138 -6.82 8.55 11.85
CA VAL A 138 -6.19 9.09 10.63
C VAL A 138 -5.43 10.39 10.94
N ALA A 139 -6.01 11.30 11.72
CA ALA A 139 -5.32 12.53 12.13
C ALA A 139 -4.07 12.23 12.97
N LEU A 140 -4.12 11.23 13.85
CA LEU A 140 -2.97 10.78 14.63
C LEU A 140 -1.83 10.28 13.73
N LYS A 141 -2.13 9.42 12.73
CA LYS A 141 -1.13 8.96 11.74
C LYS A 141 -0.47 10.14 11.04
N TYR A 142 -1.26 11.11 10.57
CA TYR A 142 -0.73 12.29 9.89
C TYR A 142 0.16 13.17 10.77
N ILE A 143 -0.19 13.32 12.05
CA ILE A 143 0.65 14.06 13.01
C ILE A 143 1.99 13.34 13.19
N VAL A 144 1.97 12.03 13.39
CA VAL A 144 3.18 11.23 13.55
C VAL A 144 4.07 11.30 12.31
N TYR A 145 3.49 11.12 11.11
CA TYR A 145 4.25 11.25 9.86
C TYR A 145 4.80 12.66 9.65
N SER A 146 4.07 13.70 10.03
CA SER A 146 4.55 15.09 9.93
C SER A 146 5.74 15.35 10.87
N ILE A 147 5.71 14.79 12.08
CA ILE A 147 6.83 14.89 13.03
C ILE A 147 8.06 14.18 12.45
N LEU A 148 7.90 12.94 11.97
CA LEU A 148 8.99 12.17 11.36
C LEU A 148 9.57 12.88 10.14
N LEU A 149 8.73 13.41 9.26
CA LEU A 149 9.17 14.13 8.08
C LEU A 149 9.97 15.40 8.44
N SER A 150 9.62 16.06 9.55
CA SER A 150 10.34 17.25 10.03
C SER A 150 11.69 16.95 10.68
N ASP A 151 11.89 15.73 11.17
CA ASP A 151 13.12 15.30 11.85
C ASP A 151 14.20 14.81 10.86
N ILE A 152 13.81 14.52 9.61
CA ILE A 152 14.75 14.07 8.57
C ILE A 152 15.70 15.22 8.21
N SER A 153 16.94 15.13 8.70
CA SER A 153 18.01 16.09 8.46
C SER A 153 19.06 15.53 7.51
N TYR A 154 19.18 16.12 6.32
CA TYR A 154 20.17 15.72 5.30
C TYR A 154 21.59 16.30 5.54
N LYS A 155 21.88 16.82 6.73
CA LYS A 155 23.15 17.53 7.00
C LYS A 155 24.37 16.63 7.10
N ASN A 156 24.17 15.34 7.36
CA ASN A 156 25.26 14.39 7.62
C ASN A 156 25.53 13.43 6.46
N TYR A 157 24.96 13.69 5.27
CA TYR A 157 25.09 12.78 4.14
C TYR A 157 26.56 12.63 3.72
N GLU A 158 27.16 11.49 4.08
CA GLU A 158 28.49 11.10 3.62
C GLU A 158 28.37 10.19 2.40
N ASN A 159 29.12 10.51 1.34
CA ASN A 159 29.13 9.72 0.11
C ASN A 159 29.83 8.37 0.34
N ASN A 160 29.08 7.39 0.84
CA ASN A 160 29.50 5.99 0.86
C ASN A 160 28.92 5.25 -0.36
N ASP A 161 29.80 4.81 -1.27
CA ASP A 161 29.44 4.11 -2.50
C ASP A 161 28.65 2.81 -2.22
N GLU A 162 28.96 2.12 -1.12
CA GLU A 162 28.30 0.88 -0.72
C GLU A 162 26.85 1.14 -0.28
N ALA A 163 26.65 2.15 0.58
CA ALA A 163 25.33 2.54 1.04
C ALA A 163 24.45 3.06 -0.11
N THR A 164 25.04 3.83 -1.04
CA THR A 164 24.35 4.34 -2.23
C THR A 164 23.83 3.21 -3.12
N SER A 165 24.62 2.14 -3.27
CA SER A 165 24.19 0.96 -4.04
C SER A 165 23.03 0.23 -3.36
N ALA A 166 23.09 0.06 -2.04
CA ALA A 166 22.01 -0.57 -1.27
C ALA A 166 20.70 0.23 -1.36
N LYS A 167 20.77 1.56 -1.21
CA LYS A 167 19.60 2.47 -1.31
C LYS A 167 18.87 2.30 -2.64
N PHE A 168 19.59 2.14 -3.76
CA PHE A 168 18.98 1.92 -5.08
C PHE A 168 18.13 0.63 -5.14
N PHE A 169 18.63 -0.48 -4.59
CA PHE A 169 17.89 -1.75 -4.56
C PHE A 169 16.73 -1.76 -3.58
N LEU A 170 16.73 -0.87 -2.59
CA LEU A 170 15.67 -0.75 -1.59
C LEU A 170 14.47 0.07 -2.07
N ILE A 171 14.60 0.88 -3.13
CA ILE A 171 13.47 1.67 -3.66
C ILE A 171 12.27 0.80 -4.07
N PRO A 172 12.42 -0.27 -4.89
CA PRO A 172 11.30 -1.15 -5.21
C PRO A 172 10.70 -1.82 -3.99
N VAL A 173 11.53 -2.19 -3.01
CA VAL A 173 11.09 -2.82 -1.75
C VAL A 173 10.26 -1.82 -0.94
N ALA A 174 10.72 -0.58 -0.82
CA ALA A 174 10.03 0.49 -0.10
C ALA A 174 8.65 0.80 -0.68
N VAL A 175 8.49 0.74 -2.01
CA VAL A 175 7.18 0.89 -2.69
C VAL A 175 6.29 -0.33 -2.46
N ALA A 176 6.84 -1.53 -2.62
CA ALA A 176 6.08 -2.78 -2.46
C ALA A 176 5.56 -3.00 -1.03
N MET A 177 6.28 -2.47 -0.03
CA MET A 177 5.91 -2.54 1.38
C MET A 177 4.74 -1.62 1.76
N GLN A 178 4.34 -0.67 0.90
CA GLN A 178 3.23 0.25 1.19
C GLN A 178 1.87 -0.42 0.93
N GLU A 179 1.38 -1.20 1.88
CA GLU A 179 0.11 -1.94 1.74
C GLU A 179 -1.08 -1.03 1.42
N ASP A 180 -1.19 0.13 2.08
CA ASP A 180 -2.23 1.13 1.84
C ASP A 180 -2.28 1.60 0.38
N LEU A 181 -1.10 1.83 -0.20
CA LEU A 181 -0.93 2.30 -1.57
C LEU A 181 -1.33 1.20 -2.57
N ILE A 182 -0.87 -0.04 -2.34
CA ILE A 182 -1.18 -1.20 -3.17
C ILE A 182 -2.69 -1.50 -3.13
N ASN A 183 -3.31 -1.44 -1.96
CA ASN A 183 -4.75 -1.62 -1.78
C ASN A 183 -5.55 -0.54 -2.53
N CYS A 184 -5.08 0.71 -2.54
CA CYS A 184 -5.69 1.78 -3.33
C CYS A 184 -5.58 1.53 -4.84
N TYR A 185 -4.41 1.10 -5.33
CA TYR A 185 -4.22 0.76 -6.75
C TYR A 185 -5.13 -0.37 -7.19
N PHE A 186 -5.17 -1.43 -6.38
CA PHE A 186 -6.07 -2.55 -6.61
C PHE A 186 -7.53 -2.09 -6.66
N PHE A 187 -7.96 -1.25 -5.72
CA PHE A 187 -9.33 -0.73 -5.68
C PHE A 187 -9.67 0.09 -6.94
N PHE A 188 -8.83 1.06 -7.30
CA PHE A 188 -9.09 1.92 -8.46
C PHE A 188 -9.12 1.13 -9.78
N ALA A 189 -8.28 0.11 -9.92
CA ALA A 189 -8.23 -0.72 -11.12
C ALA A 189 -9.36 -1.77 -11.18
N ASN A 190 -9.64 -2.44 -10.06
CA ASN A 190 -10.37 -3.71 -10.08
C ASN A 190 -11.77 -3.66 -9.45
N ILE A 191 -12.12 -2.62 -8.69
CA ILE A 191 -13.41 -2.57 -7.99
C ILE A 191 -14.43 -1.68 -8.71
N ILE A 192 -15.69 -2.14 -8.75
CA ILE A 192 -16.86 -1.34 -9.15
C ILE A 192 -17.76 -1.16 -7.93
N TYR A 193 -18.12 0.09 -7.65
CA TYR A 193 -19.13 0.40 -6.65
C TYR A 193 -20.52 -0.01 -7.15
N CYS A 194 -21.20 -0.87 -6.39
CA CYS A 194 -22.58 -1.28 -6.65
C CYS A 194 -23.49 -0.71 -5.56
N GLU A 195 -24.32 0.26 -5.93
CA GLU A 195 -25.26 0.94 -5.02
C GLU A 195 -26.14 -0.07 -4.27
N ASP A 196 -26.73 -1.01 -4.98
CA ASP A 196 -27.65 -2.01 -4.40
C ASP A 196 -27.00 -2.87 -3.31
N SER A 197 -25.71 -3.18 -3.41
CA SER A 197 -25.05 -4.07 -2.45
C SER A 197 -24.57 -3.35 -1.20
N ALA A 198 -24.07 -2.12 -1.35
CA ALA A 198 -23.54 -1.34 -0.23
C ALA A 198 -24.68 -0.66 0.56
N LEU A 199 -25.65 -0.06 -0.14
CA LEU A 199 -26.76 0.67 0.48
C LEU A 199 -27.77 -0.27 1.15
N ALA A 200 -27.91 -1.51 0.67
CA ALA A 200 -28.75 -2.51 1.33
C ALA A 200 -28.20 -2.93 2.71
N ILE A 201 -26.90 -2.73 2.96
CA ILE A 201 -26.27 -3.06 4.23
C ILE A 201 -26.17 -1.83 5.14
N SER A 202 -25.82 -0.67 4.58
CA SER A 202 -25.78 0.61 5.29
C SER A 202 -26.22 1.74 4.39
N GLU A 203 -27.30 2.44 4.77
CA GLU A 203 -27.82 3.61 4.06
C GLU A 203 -26.78 4.74 3.94
N SER A 204 -25.81 4.77 4.87
CA SER A 204 -24.75 5.78 4.91
C SER A 204 -23.57 5.48 3.96
N ALA A 205 -23.53 4.31 3.34
CA ALA A 205 -22.40 3.84 2.53
C ALA A 205 -22.40 4.41 1.09
N THR A 206 -22.38 5.73 0.95
CA THR A 206 -22.47 6.41 -0.35
C THR A 206 -21.17 6.37 -1.18
N ARG A 207 -21.29 6.47 -2.51
CA ARG A 207 -20.15 6.52 -3.45
C ARG A 207 -19.12 7.61 -3.12
N ARG A 208 -19.59 8.79 -2.70
CA ARG A 208 -18.70 9.92 -2.36
C ARG A 208 -17.84 9.61 -1.14
N LYS A 209 -18.42 8.99 -0.12
CA LYS A 209 -17.68 8.57 1.08
C LYS A 209 -16.69 7.46 0.77
N LEU A 210 -17.06 6.52 -0.11
CA LEU A 210 -16.13 5.48 -0.56
C LEU A 210 -14.91 6.10 -1.26
N PHE A 211 -15.14 7.01 -2.20
CA PHE A 211 -14.05 7.69 -2.88
C PHE A 211 -13.20 8.52 -1.92
N PHE A 212 -13.82 9.24 -0.98
CA PHE A 212 -13.12 10.02 0.04
C PHE A 212 -12.26 9.14 0.96
N SER A 213 -12.80 8.02 1.41
CA SER A 213 -12.09 7.03 2.24
C SER A 213 -10.83 6.52 1.55
N TYR A 214 -10.92 6.10 0.28
CA TYR A 214 -9.77 5.64 -0.49
C TYR A 214 -8.82 6.77 -0.89
N LEU A 215 -9.31 8.00 -1.05
CA LEU A 215 -8.45 9.16 -1.25
C LEU A 215 -7.59 9.45 -0.01
N LEU A 216 -8.17 9.37 1.19
CA LEU A 216 -7.40 9.51 2.42
C LEU A 216 -6.37 8.39 2.58
N ARG A 217 -6.74 7.14 2.29
CA ARG A 217 -5.79 6.02 2.31
C ARG A 217 -4.66 6.19 1.27
N LEU A 218 -4.98 6.72 0.08
CA LEU A 218 -3.97 7.04 -0.93
C LEU A 218 -2.99 8.11 -0.42
N ILE A 219 -3.51 9.17 0.23
CA ILE A 219 -2.67 10.21 0.83
C ILE A 219 -1.80 9.62 1.93
N ASP A 220 -2.37 8.77 2.80
CA ASP A 220 -1.61 8.10 3.86
C ASP A 220 -0.47 7.23 3.32
N GLY A 221 -0.76 6.39 2.32
CA GLY A 221 0.26 5.60 1.64
C GLY A 221 1.36 6.45 0.99
N LEU A 222 1.01 7.63 0.42
CA LEU A 222 2.00 8.57 -0.13
C LEU A 222 2.83 9.25 0.95
N PHE A 223 2.24 9.65 2.08
CA PHE A 223 2.96 10.24 3.21
C PHE A 223 3.91 9.22 3.83
N SER A 224 3.44 7.99 4.06
CA SER A 224 4.26 6.91 4.57
C SER A 224 5.40 6.58 3.63
N LEU A 225 5.15 6.53 2.32
CA LEU A 225 6.19 6.36 1.31
C LEU A 225 7.22 7.50 1.32
N ALA A 226 6.77 8.75 1.47
CA ALA A 226 7.66 9.92 1.53
C ALA A 226 8.56 9.90 2.77
N VAL A 227 8.01 9.59 3.94
CA VAL A 227 8.79 9.44 5.19
C VAL A 227 9.78 8.29 5.05
N ASN A 228 9.32 7.14 4.55
CA ASN A 228 10.16 5.96 4.39
C ASN A 228 11.32 6.20 3.41
N PHE A 229 11.03 6.81 2.29
CA PHE A 229 12.04 7.19 1.31
C PHE A 229 13.00 8.26 1.87
N GLY A 230 12.49 9.26 2.59
CA GLY A 230 13.32 10.31 3.18
C GLY A 230 14.28 9.78 4.27
N VAL A 231 13.80 8.91 5.16
CA VAL A 231 14.63 8.26 6.18
C VAL A 231 15.68 7.37 5.52
N MET A 232 15.30 6.58 4.51
CA MET A 232 16.24 5.77 3.73
C MET A 232 17.34 6.64 3.05
N LEU A 233 17.00 7.84 2.57
CA LEU A 233 17.98 8.75 2.01
C LEU A 233 18.95 9.32 3.06
N ALA A 234 18.44 9.64 4.25
CA ALA A 234 19.18 10.30 5.32
C ALA A 234 20.13 9.37 6.11
N SER A 235 19.85 8.07 6.16
CA SER A 235 20.73 7.12 6.87
C SER A 235 21.96 6.76 6.04
N ASP A 236 23.14 6.80 6.64
CA ASP A 236 24.42 6.47 5.99
C ASP A 236 24.78 4.99 6.11
N GLU A 237 24.23 4.31 7.14
CA GLU A 237 24.47 2.89 7.40
C GLU A 237 23.33 2.01 6.90
N THR A 238 23.67 0.93 6.20
CA THR A 238 22.69 -0.05 5.72
C THR A 238 21.89 -0.69 6.85
N LEU A 239 22.51 -0.92 8.03
CA LEU A 239 21.83 -1.48 9.19
C LEU A 239 20.75 -0.53 9.74
N GLU A 240 21.07 0.76 9.81
CA GLU A 240 20.15 1.80 10.26
C GLU A 240 18.94 1.91 9.33
N VAL A 241 19.18 1.82 8.01
CA VAL A 241 18.11 1.78 7.01
C VAL A 241 17.13 0.63 7.28
N PHE A 242 17.62 -0.58 7.58
CA PHE A 242 16.75 -1.73 7.90
C PHE A 242 16.00 -1.55 9.22
N LEU A 243 16.63 -0.99 10.25
CA LEU A 243 15.97 -0.73 11.53
C LEU A 243 14.85 0.31 11.38
N ASN A 244 15.13 1.36 10.60
CA ASN A 244 14.17 2.40 10.28
C ASN A 244 12.98 1.84 9.47
N PHE A 245 13.23 0.94 8.51
CA PHE A 245 12.14 0.24 7.80
C PHE A 245 11.24 -0.55 8.74
N ALA A 246 11.80 -1.28 9.72
CA ALA A 246 11.01 -2.05 10.67
C ALA A 246 10.14 -1.14 11.55
N ALA A 247 10.69 -0.03 12.03
CA ALA A 247 9.93 0.95 12.82
C ALA A 247 8.81 1.61 12.00
N LEU A 248 9.07 1.93 10.73
CA LEU A 248 8.07 2.53 9.84
C LEU A 248 6.97 1.55 9.45
N SER A 249 7.28 0.28 9.25
CA SER A 249 6.29 -0.77 9.01
C SER A 249 5.31 -0.90 10.19
N PHE A 250 5.80 -0.76 11.42
CA PHE A 250 4.93 -0.72 12.59
C PHE A 250 3.97 0.49 12.56
N LEU A 251 4.47 1.68 12.22
CA LEU A 251 3.63 2.88 12.12
C LEU A 251 2.55 2.79 11.04
N GLN A 252 2.84 2.09 9.95
CA GLN A 252 1.87 1.82 8.89
C GLN A 252 0.68 1.01 9.42
N SER A 253 0.96 -0.04 10.21
CA SER A 253 -0.05 -0.97 10.75
C SER A 253 -0.95 -0.42 11.87
N ILE A 254 -0.76 0.84 12.30
CA ILE A 254 -1.48 1.40 13.46
C ILE A 254 -3.00 1.38 13.29
N ASP A 255 -3.49 1.74 12.11
CA ASP A 255 -4.92 1.72 11.80
C ASP A 255 -5.49 0.29 11.80
N ASP A 256 -4.78 -0.69 11.23
CA ASP A 256 -5.20 -2.09 11.30
C ASP A 256 -5.30 -2.58 12.75
N VAL A 257 -4.31 -2.24 13.57
CA VAL A 257 -4.32 -2.55 15.01
C VAL A 257 -5.52 -1.91 15.70
N PHE A 258 -5.82 -0.63 15.42
CA PHE A 258 -7.00 0.03 16.00
C PHE A 258 -8.31 -0.59 15.52
N TYR A 259 -8.40 -1.00 14.25
CA TYR A 259 -9.57 -1.71 13.74
C TYR A 259 -9.74 -3.06 14.44
N GLU A 260 -8.66 -3.82 14.62
CA GLU A 260 -8.68 -5.11 15.33
C GLU A 260 -9.13 -4.96 16.78
N LEU A 261 -8.70 -3.89 17.48
CA LEU A 261 -9.18 -3.56 18.82
C LEU A 261 -10.69 -3.27 18.84
N VAL A 262 -11.22 -2.60 17.82
CA VAL A 262 -12.68 -2.39 17.68
C VAL A 262 -13.41 -3.71 17.46
N VAL A 263 -12.89 -4.59 16.62
CA VAL A 263 -13.47 -5.93 16.38
C VAL A 263 -13.48 -6.77 17.67
N LYS A 264 -12.51 -6.58 18.56
CA LYS A 264 -12.43 -7.25 19.86
C LYS A 264 -13.30 -6.62 20.96
N GLY A 265 -14.05 -5.56 20.65
CA GLY A 265 -14.99 -4.93 21.59
C GLY A 265 -14.37 -3.92 22.59
N PHE A 266 -13.09 -3.54 22.43
CA PHE A 266 -12.44 -2.61 23.37
C PHE A 266 -13.10 -1.22 23.45
N PHE A 267 -13.81 -0.82 22.39
CA PHE A 267 -14.48 0.48 22.30
C PHE A 267 -16.02 0.38 22.45
N GLY A 268 -16.51 -0.76 22.94
CA GLY A 268 -17.92 -1.02 23.22
C GLY A 268 -18.72 -1.60 22.04
N ASP A 269 -19.88 -2.15 22.38
CA ASP A 269 -20.75 -2.96 21.49
C ASP A 269 -21.17 -2.22 20.21
N ASN A 270 -21.38 -0.91 20.30
CA ASN A 270 -21.77 -0.09 19.14
C ASN A 270 -20.69 -0.09 18.04
N MET A 271 -19.42 0.00 18.43
CA MET A 271 -18.31 0.01 17.48
C MET A 271 -17.99 -1.39 16.96
N GLU A 272 -18.07 -2.40 17.83
CA GLU A 272 -17.96 -3.81 17.44
C GLU A 272 -19.03 -4.17 16.39
N HIS A 273 -20.28 -3.78 16.63
CA HIS A 273 -21.37 -3.95 15.68
C HIS A 273 -21.06 -3.29 14.34
N MET A 274 -20.56 -2.05 14.35
CA MET A 274 -20.19 -1.34 13.11
C MET A 274 -19.09 -2.08 12.33
N SER A 275 -18.10 -2.69 13.01
CA SER A 275 -17.08 -3.50 12.34
C SER A 275 -17.67 -4.74 11.65
N THR A 276 -18.69 -5.36 12.28
CA THR A 276 -19.42 -6.49 11.69
C THR A 276 -20.21 -6.05 10.45
N VAL A 277 -20.75 -4.82 10.45
CA VAL A 277 -21.40 -4.23 9.27
C VAL A 277 -20.39 -4.00 8.14
N CYS A 278 -19.20 -3.46 8.44
CA CYS A 278 -18.12 -3.29 7.47
C CYS A 278 -17.73 -4.63 6.80
N LYS A 279 -17.56 -5.71 7.57
CA LYS A 279 -17.20 -7.05 7.05
C LYS A 279 -18.23 -7.66 6.11
N LYS A 280 -19.51 -7.30 6.26
CA LYS A 280 -20.59 -7.79 5.38
C LYS A 280 -20.58 -7.14 4.01
N ILE A 281 -19.96 -5.96 3.86
CA ILE A 281 -19.93 -5.24 2.59
C ILE A 281 -18.91 -5.89 1.66
N THR A 282 -19.38 -6.26 0.48
CA THR A 282 -18.54 -6.79 -0.59
C THR A 282 -18.80 -6.03 -1.88
N PHE A 283 -17.78 -5.91 -2.73
CA PHE A 283 -17.85 -5.24 -4.02
C PHE A 283 -17.71 -6.23 -5.16
N LYS A 284 -18.35 -5.93 -6.29
CA LYS A 284 -18.18 -6.72 -7.52
C LYS A 284 -16.84 -6.37 -8.16
N ARG A 285 -16.15 -7.40 -8.65
CA ARG A 285 -14.97 -7.23 -9.51
C ARG A 285 -15.37 -6.56 -10.84
N ARG A 286 -14.51 -5.67 -11.34
CA ARG A 286 -14.63 -5.06 -12.66
C ARG A 286 -14.48 -6.14 -13.74
N ALA A 287 -15.60 -6.59 -14.31
CA ALA A 287 -15.58 -7.44 -15.48
C ALA A 287 -15.16 -6.61 -16.71
N SER A 288 -14.05 -7.00 -17.35
CA SER A 288 -13.51 -6.40 -18.58
C SER A 288 -14.36 -6.75 -19.81
N ASP A 289 -15.68 -6.60 -19.74
CA ASP A 289 -16.60 -6.86 -20.86
C ASP A 289 -16.72 -5.61 -21.75
N ASN A 290 -16.66 -4.43 -21.13
CA ASN A 290 -16.62 -3.18 -21.87
C ASN A 290 -15.18 -2.88 -22.28
N ASN A 291 -14.92 -2.82 -23.60
CA ASN A 291 -13.70 -2.27 -24.19
C ASN A 291 -13.58 -0.75 -23.91
N PHE A 292 -13.74 -0.33 -22.66
CA PHE A 292 -13.56 1.04 -22.24
C PHE A 292 -12.06 1.33 -22.26
N LYS A 293 -11.58 1.71 -23.46
CA LYS A 293 -10.22 2.16 -23.67
C LYS A 293 -10.14 3.57 -23.11
N ILE A 294 -9.51 3.71 -21.95
CA ILE A 294 -9.12 5.03 -21.46
C ILE A 294 -8.01 5.49 -22.42
N CYS A 295 -8.24 6.60 -23.13
CA CYS A 295 -7.28 7.18 -24.07
C CYS A 295 -6.81 6.23 -25.20
N GLY A 296 -7.72 5.49 -25.85
CA GLY A 296 -7.49 4.77 -27.13
C GLY A 296 -6.53 3.56 -27.11
N CYS A 297 -5.58 3.52 -26.16
CA CYS A 297 -4.48 2.57 -26.10
C CYS A 297 -4.43 1.81 -24.77
N LEU A 298 -4.95 2.38 -23.67
CA LEU A 298 -4.79 1.80 -22.34
C LEU A 298 -6.02 1.03 -21.89
N LYS A 299 -5.80 -0.25 -21.58
CA LYS A 299 -6.81 -1.10 -20.93
C LYS A 299 -6.78 -0.80 -19.44
N VAL A 300 -7.95 -0.51 -18.87
CA VAL A 300 -8.14 -0.27 -17.43
C VAL A 300 -7.64 -1.43 -16.56
N THR A 301 -7.59 -2.65 -17.12
CA THR A 301 -7.10 -3.84 -16.43
C THR A 301 -5.61 -3.79 -16.07
N HIS A 302 -4.83 -2.85 -16.62
CA HIS A 302 -3.43 -2.67 -16.28
C HIS A 302 -3.18 -1.41 -15.43
N LEU A 303 -4.25 -0.75 -14.97
CA LEU A 303 -4.13 0.51 -14.24
C LEU A 303 -3.35 0.34 -12.94
N ASP A 304 -3.56 -0.76 -12.22
CA ASP A 304 -2.82 -1.09 -10.99
C ASP A 304 -1.30 -1.16 -11.24
N THR A 305 -0.93 -1.90 -12.28
CA THR A 305 0.45 -2.11 -12.71
C THR A 305 1.08 -0.79 -13.17
N MET A 306 0.32 0.03 -13.92
CA MET A 306 0.78 1.35 -14.35
C MET A 306 0.97 2.33 -13.19
N LEU A 307 0.09 2.32 -12.19
CA LEU A 307 0.23 3.16 -11.00
C LEU A 307 1.44 2.73 -10.16
N PHE A 308 1.65 1.41 -10.01
CA PHE A 308 2.83 0.86 -9.35
C PHE A 308 4.14 1.26 -10.06
N PHE A 309 4.25 1.00 -11.37
CA PHE A 309 5.46 1.39 -12.12
C PHE A 309 5.61 2.91 -12.23
N GLY A 310 4.52 3.66 -12.28
CA GLY A 310 4.54 5.12 -12.29
C GLY A 310 5.10 5.70 -10.99
N THR A 311 4.71 5.14 -9.84
CA THR A 311 5.28 5.55 -8.55
C THR A 311 6.72 5.09 -8.36
N LEU A 312 7.07 3.89 -8.81
CA LEU A 312 8.45 3.43 -8.83
C LEU A 312 9.35 4.36 -9.68
N LEU A 313 8.90 4.70 -10.89
CA LEU A 313 9.63 5.61 -11.78
C LEU A 313 9.77 6.99 -11.15
N LEU A 314 8.70 7.52 -10.53
CA LEU A 314 8.74 8.81 -9.84
C LEU A 314 9.79 8.82 -8.73
N LEU A 315 9.84 7.80 -7.88
CA LEU A 315 10.84 7.72 -6.81
C LEU A 315 12.26 7.55 -7.35
N LEU A 316 12.46 6.74 -8.40
CA LEU A 316 13.76 6.62 -9.05
C LEU A 316 14.23 7.97 -9.63
N LEU A 317 13.32 8.75 -10.23
CA LEU A 317 13.65 10.10 -10.70
C LEU A 317 14.02 11.04 -9.55
N VAL A 318 13.25 11.05 -8.46
CA VAL A 318 13.56 11.85 -7.27
C VAL A 318 14.91 11.44 -6.68
N TYR A 319 15.19 10.13 -6.59
CA TYR A 319 16.47 9.59 -6.12
C TYR A 319 17.66 10.04 -6.98
N ILE A 320 17.54 9.93 -8.30
CA ILE A 320 18.57 10.37 -9.25
C ILE A 320 18.80 11.87 -9.12
N LEU A 321 17.73 12.68 -9.12
CA LEU A 321 17.83 14.14 -8.97
C LEU A 321 18.48 14.52 -7.64
N PHE A 322 18.11 13.86 -6.54
CA PHE A 322 18.72 14.08 -5.22
C PHE A 322 20.21 13.77 -5.22
N THR A 323 20.60 12.61 -5.79
CA THR A 323 22.01 12.20 -5.90
C THR A 323 22.82 13.19 -6.76
N LEU A 324 22.26 13.65 -7.88
CA LEU A 324 22.90 14.65 -8.73
C LEU A 324 23.07 16.00 -8.01
N LEU A 325 22.05 16.48 -7.30
CA LEU A 325 22.11 17.74 -6.56
C LEU A 325 23.16 17.74 -5.44
N ILE A 326 23.36 16.60 -4.78
CA ILE A 326 24.41 16.45 -3.76
C ILE A 326 25.79 16.42 -4.41
N ASN A 327 25.95 15.64 -5.48
CA ASN A 327 27.22 15.56 -6.21
C ASN A 327 27.60 16.88 -6.86
N ASP A 328 26.65 17.67 -7.34
CA ASP A 328 26.90 18.99 -7.91
C ASP A 328 27.45 19.96 -6.86
N LYS A 329 26.99 19.91 -5.60
CA LYS A 329 27.61 20.70 -4.51
C LYS A 329 29.07 20.30 -4.25
N LEU A 330 29.44 19.05 -4.54
CA LEU A 330 30.82 18.58 -4.48
C LEU A 330 31.63 19.00 -5.72
N PHE A 331 30.99 19.08 -6.90
CA PHE A 331 31.64 19.36 -8.19
C PHE A 331 31.85 20.86 -8.46
N TRP A 332 30.87 21.71 -8.12
CA TRP A 332 30.89 23.14 -8.44
C TRP A 332 32.00 23.98 -7.77
N PRO A 333 32.37 23.81 -6.48
CA PRO A 333 33.40 24.64 -5.88
C PRO A 333 34.80 24.36 -6.46
N ASN A 334 35.13 23.11 -6.79
CA ASN A 334 36.43 22.76 -7.38
C ASN A 334 36.54 23.20 -8.85
N PHE A 335 35.44 23.13 -9.61
CA PHE A 335 35.44 23.61 -11.00
C PHE A 335 35.61 25.15 -11.09
N LEU A 336 35.01 25.91 -10.17
CA LEU A 336 35.18 27.37 -10.13
C LEU A 336 36.56 27.79 -9.60
N LEU A 337 37.18 27.03 -8.69
CA LEU A 337 38.54 27.30 -8.23
C LEU A 337 39.59 27.02 -9.32
N CYS A 338 39.49 25.91 -10.05
CA CYS A 338 40.39 25.65 -11.20
C CYS A 338 40.26 26.67 -12.34
N ARG A 339 39.07 27.28 -12.50
CA ARG A 339 38.86 28.31 -13.53
C ARG A 339 39.51 29.65 -13.16
N ASN A 340 39.67 29.97 -11.88
CA ASN A 340 40.29 31.23 -11.47
C ASN A 340 41.82 31.14 -11.43
N ASP A 341 42.40 30.00 -11.07
CA ASP A 341 43.86 29.87 -10.98
C ASP A 341 44.53 29.91 -12.36
N THR A 342 43.91 29.32 -13.38
CA THR A 342 44.40 29.40 -14.77
C THR A 342 44.29 30.81 -15.37
N ILE A 343 43.34 31.63 -14.92
CA ILE A 343 43.22 33.03 -15.36
C ILE A 343 44.21 33.93 -14.59
N LEU A 344 44.47 33.65 -13.31
CA LEU A 344 45.41 34.43 -12.50
C LEU A 344 46.87 34.14 -12.86
N GLU A 345 47.20 32.89 -13.22
CA GLU A 345 48.55 32.51 -13.69
C GLU A 345 48.82 33.02 -15.12
N ALA A 346 47.80 33.05 -15.98
CA ALA A 346 47.91 33.70 -17.30
C ALA A 346 48.03 35.23 -17.20
N ALA A 347 47.45 35.86 -16.16
CA ALA A 347 47.57 37.30 -15.94
C ALA A 347 48.89 37.70 -15.27
N THR A 348 49.51 36.84 -14.44
CA THR A 348 50.79 37.14 -13.78
C THR A 348 52.01 36.91 -14.69
N ASN A 349 51.91 36.00 -15.67
CA ASN A 349 52.99 35.80 -16.66
C ASN A 349 53.10 36.90 -17.74
N THR A 350 52.13 37.81 -17.86
CA THR A 350 52.19 38.93 -18.81
C THR A 350 52.83 40.21 -18.26
N TYR A 351 53.09 40.29 -16.94
CA TYR A 351 53.65 41.50 -16.31
C TYR A 351 55.15 41.42 -15.96
N ASN A 352 55.84 40.30 -16.23
CA ASN A 352 57.26 40.15 -15.92
C ASN A 352 58.23 40.28 -17.12
N CYS A 353 57.75 40.77 -18.27
CA CYS A 353 58.58 40.99 -19.45
C CYS A 353 58.94 42.48 -19.66
N SER A 354 59.34 43.21 -18.60
CA SER A 354 60.01 44.52 -18.74
C SER A 354 60.69 45.00 -17.45
N LYS A 355 61.62 44.22 -16.90
CA LYS A 355 62.63 44.82 -16.02
C LYS A 355 64.01 44.25 -16.30
N TRP A 356 64.66 44.90 -17.27
CA TRP A 356 66.11 44.95 -17.38
C TRP A 356 66.71 45.32 -16.02
N VAL A 357 67.49 44.40 -15.44
CA VAL A 357 68.42 44.69 -14.35
C VAL A 357 69.80 44.40 -14.91
N GLY A 358 70.61 45.47 -14.99
CA GLY A 358 72.00 45.41 -15.40
C GLY A 358 72.89 44.71 -14.36
N PRO A 359 74.18 44.50 -14.69
CA PRO A 359 75.09 43.75 -13.85
C PRO A 359 75.61 44.64 -12.73
N THR A 360 75.41 44.24 -11.48
CA THR A 360 76.25 44.71 -10.38
C THR A 360 76.67 43.53 -9.53
N ASN A 361 77.98 43.47 -9.35
CA ASN A 361 78.75 42.54 -8.55
C ASN A 361 78.43 42.65 -7.05
N ASP A 362 79.02 41.70 -6.33
CA ASP A 362 79.38 41.77 -4.90
C ASP A 362 78.20 41.50 -3.94
N THR A 363 78.29 40.79 -2.81
CA THR A 363 79.29 40.01 -2.09
C THR A 363 78.54 39.54 -0.82
N VAL A 364 78.76 38.30 -0.36
CA VAL A 364 78.92 37.90 1.07
C VAL A 364 77.70 37.86 2.04
N ALA A 365 77.78 36.84 2.92
CA ALA A 365 77.12 36.59 4.23
C ALA A 365 75.69 36.00 4.20
N ASP A 366 75.49 34.74 4.61
CA ASP A 366 75.53 34.16 5.98
C ASP A 366 74.29 34.51 6.83
N THR A 367 73.88 33.53 7.66
CA THR A 367 73.05 33.66 8.90
C THR A 367 71.52 33.69 8.66
N ILE A 368 70.57 33.07 9.39
CA ILE A 368 70.41 32.01 10.43
C ILE A 368 68.90 32.05 10.82
N VAL A 369 68.29 30.91 11.16
CA VAL A 369 67.23 30.68 12.20
C VAL A 369 65.93 31.49 12.18
N PHE A 370 64.78 30.80 12.06
CA PHE A 370 63.99 30.31 13.20
C PHE A 370 63.24 29.02 12.85
#